data_AF-A0A286Y4X7-F1
#
_entry.id   AF-A0A286Y4X7-F1
#
_cell.length_a   1.000
_cell.length_b   1.000
_cell.length_c   1.000
_cell.angle_alpha   90.00
_cell.angle_beta   90.00
_cell.angle_gamma   90.00
#
_symmetry.space_group_name_H-M   'P 1'
#
loop_
_entity.id
_entity.type
_entity.pdbx_description
1 polymer ?
#
loop_
_entity_poly.entity_id
_entity_poly.type
_entity_poly.pdbx_seq_one_letter_code
_entity_poly.pdbx_strand_id
1 'polypeptide(L)'
;MKSRLWYVFVFCFQVKVLTGEISDTCKYGMFTFHRGGVQVLCKYPDMVQQFKMQLLKGKHILCDLSKTKESGDKEFIRKQVSCQLQLSNNSVSFFLNDLDSSYGSYYFCNISIFDPPPFRQILTGEYLHIYESQLCYHMKFWLPIGCIAFVVLYSCGFILIFWMKKKKRGSSVHDPNSEYMFMAAVNTAKKPRLADVTS
;
A
#
# COMPACT_ATOMS: atom_id res chain seq x y z
N MET A 1 -9.19 -31.32 1.60
CA MET A 1 -9.45 -30.02 0.93
C MET A 1 -9.97 -28.90 1.85
N LYS A 2 -10.38 -29.14 3.11
CA LYS A 2 -10.91 -28.09 4.01
C LYS A 2 -9.87 -27.10 4.59
N SER A 3 -8.63 -27.52 4.82
CA SER A 3 -7.62 -26.69 5.51
C SER A 3 -7.03 -25.55 4.66
N ARG A 4 -6.94 -25.71 3.33
CA ARG A 4 -6.35 -24.67 2.44
C ARG A 4 -7.24 -23.44 2.26
N LEU A 5 -8.57 -23.61 2.28
CA LEU A 5 -9.53 -22.51 2.18
C LEU A 5 -9.49 -21.61 3.43
N TRP A 6 -9.20 -22.19 4.60
CA TRP A 6 -9.09 -21.44 5.86
C TRP A 6 -7.92 -20.44 5.86
N TYR A 7 -6.76 -20.85 5.34
CA TYR A 7 -5.59 -19.97 5.24
C TYR A 7 -5.79 -18.81 4.26
N VAL A 8 -6.47 -19.04 3.14
CA VAL A 8 -6.81 -17.97 2.18
C VAL A 8 -7.79 -16.97 2.81
N PHE A 9 -8.76 -17.45 3.58
CA PHE A 9 -9.72 -16.59 4.26
C PHE A 9 -9.06 -15.72 5.33
N VAL A 10 -8.16 -16.30 6.13
CA VAL A 10 -7.37 -15.57 7.13
C VAL A 10 -6.48 -14.53 6.47
N PHE A 11 -5.82 -14.86 5.34
CA PHE A 11 -4.96 -13.92 4.62
C PHE A 11 -5.75 -12.75 4.01
N CYS A 12 -6.92 -13.01 3.40
CA CYS A 12 -7.80 -11.96 2.88
C CYS A 12 -8.35 -11.05 3.98
N PHE A 13 -8.63 -11.59 5.17
CA PHE A 13 -9.08 -10.79 6.31
C PHE A 13 -7.96 -9.86 6.82
N GLN A 14 -6.72 -10.35 6.89
CA GLN A 14 -5.56 -9.54 7.29
C GLN A 14 -5.28 -8.40 6.31
N VAL A 15 -5.42 -8.63 5.00
CA VAL A 15 -5.28 -7.56 3.99
C VAL A 15 -6.41 -6.54 4.11
N LYS A 16 -7.65 -6.98 4.38
CA LYS A 16 -8.81 -6.10 4.55
C LYS A 16 -8.71 -5.24 5.81
N VAL A 17 -8.17 -5.79 6.91
CA VAL A 17 -7.86 -5.04 8.14
C VAL A 17 -6.73 -4.04 7.91
N LEU A 18 -5.70 -4.39 7.13
CA LEU A 18 -4.57 -3.48 6.84
C LEU A 18 -4.94 -2.32 5.90
N THR A 19 -6.03 -2.45 5.13
CA THR A 19 -6.50 -1.41 4.19
C THR A 19 -7.64 -0.56 4.78
N GLY A 20 -8.25 -1.01 5.87
CA GLY A 20 -9.20 -0.24 6.64
C GLY A 20 -8.46 0.78 7.50
N GLU A 21 -8.78 2.06 7.30
CA GLU A 21 -8.56 3.10 8.31
C GLU A 21 -7.13 3.68 8.39
N ILE A 22 -6.63 4.22 7.28
CA ILE A 22 -5.69 5.36 7.34
C ILE A 22 -6.53 6.64 7.23
N SER A 23 -7.38 6.87 8.24
CA SER A 23 -7.98 8.18 8.48
C SER A 23 -7.25 8.84 9.65
N ASP A 24 -5.92 8.78 9.62
CA ASP A 24 -5.09 9.54 10.54
C ASP A 24 -5.14 10.99 10.10
N THR A 25 -6.06 11.73 10.71
CA THR A 25 -5.99 13.18 10.77
C THR A 25 -4.76 13.52 11.62
N CYS A 26 -3.58 13.44 11.00
CA CYS A 26 -2.33 13.92 11.59
C CYS A 26 -2.47 15.42 11.81
N LYS A 27 -2.88 15.79 13.03
CA LYS A 27 -2.92 17.19 13.49
C LYS A 27 -1.49 17.63 13.75
N TYR A 28 -0.84 18.16 12.72
CA TYR A 28 0.28 19.07 12.94
C TYR A 28 -0.30 20.40 13.42
N GLY A 29 0.42 21.11 14.30
CA GLY A 29 -0.09 22.33 14.93
C GLY A 29 -0.47 23.41 13.91
N MET A 30 0.25 23.44 12.78
CA MET A 30 0.09 24.42 11.71
C MET A 30 -0.62 23.87 10.45
N PHE A 31 -0.66 22.55 10.22
CA PHE A 31 -1.19 21.97 8.98
C PHE A 31 -2.39 21.06 9.20
N THR A 32 -3.43 21.26 8.40
CA THR A 32 -4.60 20.38 8.31
C THR A 32 -4.81 19.92 6.86
N PHE A 33 -4.73 18.62 6.63
CA PHE A 33 -4.94 18.02 5.31
C PHE A 33 -6.44 17.88 5.00
N HIS A 34 -6.84 18.24 3.80
CA HIS A 34 -8.19 18.05 3.28
C HIS A 34 -8.14 17.44 1.87
N ARG A 35 -9.30 17.02 1.33
CA ARG A 35 -9.35 16.37 0.02
C ARG A 35 -8.82 17.31 -1.07
N GLY A 36 -7.63 17.02 -1.58
CA GLY A 36 -6.98 17.76 -2.68
C GLY A 36 -6.10 18.94 -2.25
N GLY A 37 -5.87 19.16 -0.95
CA GLY A 37 -5.13 20.34 -0.49
C GLY A 37 -4.66 20.29 0.96
N VAL A 38 -3.92 21.34 1.32
CA VAL A 38 -3.43 21.57 2.69
C VAL A 38 -3.89 22.94 3.15
N GLN A 39 -4.47 22.97 4.35
CA GLN A 39 -4.80 24.20 5.04
C GLN A 39 -3.67 24.49 6.02
N VAL A 40 -3.12 25.70 5.93
CA VAL A 40 -2.07 26.22 6.80
C VAL A 40 -2.70 27.21 7.76
N LEU A 41 -2.68 26.89 9.06
CA LEU A 41 -3.26 27.69 10.12
C LEU A 41 -2.17 28.48 10.85
N CYS A 42 -2.12 29.79 10.61
CA CYS A 42 -1.23 30.71 11.30
C CYS A 42 -1.99 31.38 12.45
N LYS A 43 -1.64 31.05 13.70
CA LYS A 43 -2.27 31.63 14.90
C LYS A 43 -1.61 32.96 15.28
N TYR A 44 -2.41 33.87 15.81
CA TYR A 44 -1.94 35.14 16.36
C TYR A 44 -2.80 35.58 17.56
N PRO A 45 -2.30 36.48 18.41
CA PRO A 45 -3.04 36.91 19.60
C PRO A 45 -4.31 37.71 19.24
N ASP A 46 -5.43 37.42 19.89
CA ASP A 46 -6.75 38.05 19.65
C ASP A 46 -6.75 39.57 19.86
N MET A 47 -5.80 40.09 20.63
CA MET A 47 -5.63 41.51 20.92
C MET A 47 -5.09 42.33 19.74
N VAL A 48 -4.64 41.68 18.66
CA VAL A 48 -4.01 42.36 17.51
C VAL A 48 -5.07 42.99 16.60
N GLN A 49 -4.98 44.31 16.43
CA GLN A 49 -5.91 45.07 15.58
C GLN A 49 -5.35 45.32 14.18
N GLN A 50 -4.04 45.59 14.08
CA GLN A 50 -3.37 45.88 12.81
C GLN A 50 -2.14 45.01 12.65
N PHE A 51 -2.11 44.26 11.55
CA PHE A 51 -1.01 43.35 11.27
C PHE A 51 -0.84 43.11 9.77
N LYS A 52 0.35 42.61 9.43
CA LYS A 52 0.66 42.03 8.14
C LYS A 52 1.06 40.58 8.34
N MET A 53 0.40 39.67 7.65
CA MET A 53 0.65 38.23 7.67
C MET A 53 1.16 37.79 6.31
N GLN A 54 2.28 37.07 6.30
CA GLN A 54 2.87 36.49 5.11
C GLN A 54 3.07 34.99 5.31
N LEU A 55 2.68 34.21 4.30
CA LEU A 55 3.02 32.80 4.23
C LEU A 55 4.22 32.63 3.30
N LEU A 56 5.29 32.05 3.83
CA LEU A 56 6.56 31.82 3.14
C LEU A 56 6.74 30.32 2.89
N LYS A 57 7.24 29.95 1.71
CA LYS A 57 7.83 28.62 1.43
C LYS A 57 9.33 28.81 1.30
N GLY A 58 10.10 28.41 2.31
CA GLY A 58 11.52 28.77 2.43
C GLY A 58 11.71 30.29 2.45
N LYS A 59 12.21 30.86 1.36
CA LYS A 59 12.43 32.32 1.20
C LYS A 59 11.38 33.02 0.32
N HIS A 60 10.49 32.28 -0.33
CA HIS A 60 9.52 32.83 -1.27
C HIS A 60 8.20 33.16 -0.58
N ILE A 61 7.66 34.35 -0.83
CA ILE A 61 6.34 34.77 -0.35
C ILE A 61 5.27 34.14 -1.23
N LEU A 62 4.45 33.25 -0.66
CA LEU A 62 3.30 32.65 -1.34
C LEU A 62 2.08 33.56 -1.22
N CYS A 63 1.79 34.03 -0.01
CA CYS A 63 0.59 34.79 0.30
C CYS A 63 0.94 35.99 1.17
N ASP A 64 0.30 37.12 0.90
CA ASP A 64 0.44 38.35 1.70
C ASP A 64 -0.96 38.92 2.00
N LEU A 65 -1.19 39.18 3.28
CA LEU A 65 -2.41 39.72 3.85
C LEU A 65 -2.03 40.87 4.78
N SER A 66 -2.60 42.05 4.56
CA SER A 66 -2.54 43.13 5.56
C SER A 66 -3.92 43.48 6.06
N LYS A 67 -4.09 43.47 7.39
CA LYS A 67 -5.25 43.97 8.10
C LYS A 67 -4.90 45.34 8.68
N THR A 68 -5.60 46.37 8.24
CA THR A 68 -5.49 47.72 8.76
C THR A 68 -6.85 48.19 9.27
N LYS A 69 -6.85 48.89 10.40
CA LYS A 69 -8.04 49.55 10.94
C LYS A 69 -8.11 50.93 10.31
N GLU A 70 -9.02 51.15 9.37
CA GLU A 70 -9.21 52.49 8.80
C GLU A 70 -9.98 53.37 9.81
N SER A 71 -10.00 54.68 9.62
CA SER A 71 -10.69 55.62 10.52
C SER A 71 -12.21 55.38 10.49
N GLY A 72 -12.72 54.67 11.50
CA GLY A 72 -14.08 54.13 11.58
C GLY A 72 -14.01 52.60 11.55
N ASP A 73 -14.87 51.87 12.28
CA ASP A 73 -14.80 50.40 12.54
C ASP A 73 -14.76 49.45 11.33
N LYS A 74 -14.43 49.93 10.13
CA LYS A 74 -14.22 49.18 8.91
C LYS A 74 -12.80 48.61 8.90
N GLU A 75 -12.72 47.29 9.01
CA GLU A 75 -11.48 46.54 8.79
C GLU A 75 -11.18 46.46 7.29
N PHE A 76 -9.99 46.92 6.88
CA PHE A 76 -9.54 46.78 5.50
C PHE A 76 -8.59 45.61 5.36
N ILE A 77 -8.91 44.70 4.44
CA ILE A 77 -8.11 43.51 4.13
C ILE A 77 -7.53 43.68 2.73
N ARG A 78 -6.23 43.97 2.64
CA ARG A 78 -5.51 43.97 1.35
C ARG A 78 -4.92 42.59 1.10
N LYS A 79 -5.31 41.98 -0.01
CA LYS A 79 -4.74 40.71 -0.52
C LYS A 79 -3.87 41.04 -1.72
N GLN A 80 -2.58 40.76 -1.64
CA GLN A 80 -1.65 41.10 -2.73
C GLN A 80 -1.34 39.92 -3.66
N VAL A 81 -1.67 38.68 -3.27
CA VAL A 81 -1.37 37.46 -4.04
C VAL A 81 -2.59 36.52 -4.05
N SER A 82 -2.74 35.77 -5.15
CA SER A 82 -3.85 34.86 -5.52
C SER A 82 -4.02 33.63 -4.61
N CYS A 83 -3.95 33.79 -3.30
CA CYS A 83 -4.19 32.72 -2.35
C CYS A 83 -5.62 32.77 -1.82
N GLN A 84 -6.26 31.60 -1.74
CA GLN A 84 -7.50 31.46 -1.00
C GLN A 84 -7.19 31.51 0.50
N LEU A 85 -7.80 32.48 1.18
CA LEU A 85 -7.55 32.73 2.60
C LEU A 85 -8.87 32.96 3.35
N GLN A 86 -8.89 32.52 4.60
CA GLN A 86 -9.98 32.72 5.53
C GLN A 86 -9.41 33.33 6.81
N LEU A 87 -9.94 34.48 7.20
CA LEU A 87 -9.56 35.19 8.41
C LEU A 87 -10.52 34.81 9.54
N SER A 88 -9.97 34.51 10.71
CA SER A 88 -10.68 34.31 11.97
C SER A 88 -10.11 35.27 13.01
N ASN A 89 -10.78 35.45 14.15
CA ASN A 89 -10.34 36.43 15.16
C ASN A 89 -8.92 36.17 15.69
N ASN A 90 -8.52 34.90 15.80
CA ASN A 90 -7.23 34.48 16.37
C ASN A 90 -6.26 33.84 15.36
N SER A 91 -6.65 33.74 14.09
CA SER A 91 -5.89 32.97 13.12
C SER A 91 -6.20 33.32 11.67
N VAL A 92 -5.21 33.10 10.82
CA VAL A 92 -5.35 33.15 9.37
C VAL A 92 -5.18 31.74 8.83
N SER A 93 -6.19 31.26 8.10
CA SER A 93 -6.12 30.00 7.36
C SER A 93 -5.80 30.28 5.89
N PHE A 94 -4.71 29.69 5.40
CA PHE A 94 -4.36 29.68 3.98
C PHE A 94 -4.68 28.32 3.40
N PHE A 95 -5.35 28.30 2.23
CA PHE A 95 -5.66 27.08 1.51
C PHE A 95 -4.71 26.96 0.32
N LEU A 96 -3.89 25.92 0.33
CA LEU A 96 -3.05 25.51 -0.78
C LEU A 96 -3.73 24.34 -1.46
N ASN A 97 -4.08 24.50 -2.74
CA ASN A 97 -4.65 23.44 -3.57
C ASN A 97 -3.57 22.89 -4.50
N ASP A 98 -3.81 21.70 -5.06
CA ASP A 98 -2.95 21.08 -6.08
C ASP A 98 -1.49 20.93 -5.62
N LEU A 99 -1.29 20.36 -4.42
CA LEU A 99 0.06 20.10 -3.92
C LEU A 99 0.66 18.83 -4.52
N ASP A 100 1.78 18.99 -5.22
CA ASP A 100 2.66 17.90 -5.64
C ASP A 100 3.73 17.58 -4.58
N SER A 101 4.46 16.46 -4.74
CA SER A 101 5.57 16.08 -3.85
C SER A 101 6.69 17.13 -3.75
N SER A 102 6.82 17.99 -4.76
CA SER A 102 7.72 19.16 -4.79
C SER A 102 7.33 20.29 -3.82
N TYR A 103 6.14 20.22 -3.23
CA TYR A 103 5.70 21.18 -2.22
C TYR A 103 6.22 20.85 -0.83
N GLY A 104 6.84 19.69 -0.60
CA GLY A 104 7.48 19.34 0.66
C GLY A 104 8.62 20.30 1.03
N SER A 105 8.39 21.19 1.99
CA SER A 105 9.34 22.23 2.37
C SER A 105 9.03 22.82 3.74
N TYR A 106 9.91 23.70 4.22
CA TYR A 106 9.63 24.53 5.38
C TYR A 106 8.68 25.65 4.98
N TYR A 107 7.54 25.71 5.66
CA TYR A 107 6.63 26.84 5.56
C TYR A 107 6.75 27.70 6.81
N PHE A 108 6.73 29.02 6.63
CA PHE A 108 6.78 29.97 7.73
C PHE A 108 5.61 30.95 7.64
N CYS A 109 4.85 31.07 8.72
CA CYS A 109 3.97 32.19 8.96
C CYS A 109 4.80 33.33 9.56
N ASN A 110 4.92 34.43 8.82
CA ASN A 110 5.54 35.66 9.27
C ASN A 110 4.45 36.68 9.57
N ILE A 111 4.23 36.99 10.85
CA ILE A 111 3.31 38.04 11.26
C ILE A 111 4.08 39.25 11.80
N SER A 112 3.78 40.40 11.22
CA SER A 112 4.24 41.71 11.67
C SER A 112 3.06 42.45 12.30
N ILE A 113 3.12 42.64 13.61
CA ILE A 113 2.10 43.31 14.43
C ILE A 113 2.45 44.79 14.54
N PHE A 114 1.53 45.66 14.14
CA PHE A 114 1.66 47.11 14.26
C PHE A 114 0.84 47.67 15.43
N ASP A 115 -0.28 47.02 15.76
CA ASP A 115 -1.21 47.45 16.80
C ASP A 115 -1.74 46.21 17.56
N PRO A 116 -1.53 46.10 18.89
CA PRO A 116 -1.01 47.13 19.80
C PRO A 116 0.51 47.32 19.73
N PRO A 117 1.01 48.54 19.99
CA PRO A 117 2.44 48.78 20.20
C PRO A 117 3.00 47.92 21.37
N PRO A 118 4.30 47.56 21.35
CA PRO A 118 5.30 47.90 20.34
C PRO A 118 5.21 47.03 19.08
N PHE A 119 5.84 47.48 17.99
CA PHE A 119 5.99 46.66 16.79
C PHE A 119 6.68 45.33 17.13
N ARG A 120 6.07 44.21 16.73
CA ARG A 120 6.61 42.87 16.97
C ARG A 120 6.48 42.04 15.70
N GLN A 121 7.51 41.25 15.43
CA GLN A 121 7.51 40.29 14.35
C GLN A 121 7.64 38.89 14.93
N ILE A 122 6.73 38.00 14.57
CA ILE A 122 6.72 36.60 15.03
C ILE A 122 6.81 35.72 13.79
N LEU A 123 7.78 34.81 13.81
CA LEU A 123 7.97 33.81 12.76
C LEU A 123 7.72 32.44 13.35
N THR A 124 6.71 31.73 12.84
CA THR A 124 6.43 30.34 13.21
C THR A 124 6.52 29.49 11.96
N GLY A 125 7.25 28.38 12.01
CA GLY A 125 7.34 27.49 10.85
C GLY A 125 7.37 26.02 11.24
N GLU A 126 6.76 25.23 10.37
CA GLU A 126 6.77 23.78 10.45
C GLU A 126 7.12 23.23 9.06
N TYR A 127 7.74 22.05 9.04
CA TYR A 127 8.03 21.36 7.79
C TYR A 127 6.79 20.63 7.30
N LEU A 128 6.38 20.90 6.07
CA LEU A 128 5.28 20.19 5.43
C LEU A 128 5.82 18.90 4.80
N HIS A 129 5.55 17.76 5.43
CA HIS A 129 5.77 16.47 4.80
C HIS A 129 4.55 16.08 3.97
N ILE A 130 4.72 16.02 2.65
CA ILE A 130 3.72 15.48 1.73
C ILE A 130 4.09 14.03 1.47
N TYR A 131 3.29 13.11 1.97
CA TYR A 131 3.47 11.70 1.68
C TYR A 131 3.01 11.42 0.25
N GLU A 132 3.96 10.98 -0.58
CA GLU A 132 3.67 10.58 -1.95
C GLU A 132 2.91 9.24 -1.93
N SER A 133 1.60 9.31 -2.14
CA SER A 133 0.73 8.13 -2.22
C SER A 133 0.92 7.33 -3.52
N GLN A 134 1.67 7.85 -4.51
CA GLN A 134 1.92 7.16 -5.78
C GLN A 134 2.72 5.87 -5.60
N LEU A 135 3.72 5.86 -4.72
CA LEU A 135 4.48 4.63 -4.42
C LEU A 135 3.62 3.58 -3.73
N CYS A 136 2.64 4.03 -2.93
CA CYS A 136 1.62 3.15 -2.36
C CYS A 136 0.72 2.57 -3.45
N TYR A 137 0.39 3.31 -4.52
CA TYR A 137 -0.45 2.82 -5.61
C TYR A 137 0.24 1.73 -6.44
N HIS A 138 1.53 1.93 -6.78
CA HIS A 138 2.31 0.91 -7.46
C HIS A 138 2.47 -0.34 -6.57
N MET A 139 2.88 -0.19 -5.31
CA MET A 139 3.05 -1.34 -4.42
C MET A 139 1.72 -2.06 -4.14
N LYS A 140 0.61 -1.33 -3.95
CA LYS A 140 -0.73 -1.92 -3.78
C LYS A 140 -1.21 -2.68 -5.01
N PHE A 141 -0.74 -2.33 -6.20
CA PHE A 141 -1.12 -3.04 -7.43
C PHE A 141 -0.24 -4.27 -7.68
N TRP A 142 1.07 -4.17 -7.46
CA TRP A 142 2.02 -5.26 -7.71
C TRP A 142 1.98 -6.35 -6.65
N LEU A 143 1.71 -6.00 -5.39
CA LEU A 143 1.62 -6.95 -4.27
C LEU A 143 0.54 -8.03 -4.44
N PRO A 144 -0.72 -7.72 -4.82
CA PRO A 144 -1.74 -8.75 -5.08
C PRO A 144 -1.43 -9.58 -6.33
N ILE A 145 -0.85 -8.98 -7.38
CA ILE A 145 -0.46 -9.71 -8.60
C ILE A 145 0.63 -10.74 -8.29
N GLY A 146 1.64 -10.35 -7.51
CA GLY A 146 2.69 -11.27 -7.06
C GLY A 146 2.15 -12.41 -6.20
N CYS A 147 1.20 -12.11 -5.30
CA CYS A 147 0.55 -13.14 -4.47
C CYS A 147 -0.25 -14.16 -5.32
N ILE A 148 -0.99 -13.70 -6.33
CA ILE A 148 -1.76 -14.57 -7.22
C ILE A 148 -0.82 -15.49 -8.03
N ALA A 149 0.22 -14.92 -8.63
CA ALA A 149 1.19 -15.68 -9.41
C ALA A 149 1.87 -16.78 -8.56
N PHE A 150 2.25 -16.46 -7.33
CA PHE A 150 2.87 -17.41 -6.41
C PHE A 150 1.94 -18.58 -6.05
N VAL A 151 0.65 -18.31 -5.79
CA VAL A 151 -0.35 -19.35 -5.48
C VAL A 151 -0.58 -20.28 -6.68
N VAL A 152 -0.64 -19.74 -7.90
CA VAL A 152 -0.79 -20.53 -9.13
C VAL A 152 0.42 -21.44 -9.36
N LEU A 153 1.65 -20.92 -9.23
CA LEU A 153 2.87 -21.72 -9.38
C LEU A 153 2.96 -22.83 -8.33
N TYR A 154 2.67 -22.51 -7.06
CA TYR A 154 2.71 -23.48 -5.97
C TYR A 154 1.66 -24.59 -6.15
N SER A 155 0.44 -24.23 -6.54
CA SER A 155 -0.63 -25.22 -6.80
C SER A 155 -0.32 -26.11 -8.00
N CYS A 156 0.19 -25.54 -9.11
CA CYS A 156 0.58 -26.29 -10.30
C CYS A 156 1.73 -27.26 -10.01
N GLY A 157 2.76 -26.81 -9.29
CA GLY A 157 3.87 -27.67 -8.85
C GLY A 157 3.40 -28.83 -7.95
N PHE A 158 2.46 -28.57 -7.03
CA PHE A 158 1.89 -29.59 -6.17
C PHE A 158 1.08 -30.64 -6.96
N ILE A 159 0.34 -30.22 -7.98
CA ILE A 159 -0.41 -31.12 -8.88
C ILE A 159 0.55 -31.99 -9.68
N LEU A 160 1.62 -31.42 -10.24
CA LEU A 160 2.63 -32.17 -10.99
C LEU A 160 3.32 -33.23 -10.13
N ILE A 161 3.73 -32.88 -8.91
CA ILE A 161 4.32 -33.84 -7.96
C ILE A 161 3.34 -34.98 -7.64
N PHE A 162 2.06 -34.65 -7.43
CA PHE A 162 1.04 -35.66 -7.15
C PHE A 162 0.80 -36.59 -8.35
N TRP A 163 0.76 -36.04 -9.57
CA TRP A 163 0.62 -36.81 -10.81
C TRP A 163 1.81 -37.75 -11.01
N MET A 164 3.03 -37.27 -10.81
CA MET A 164 4.24 -38.10 -10.92
C MET A 164 4.28 -39.22 -9.88
N LYS A 165 3.83 -38.96 -8.64
CA LYS A 165 3.69 -40.00 -7.61
C LYS A 165 2.60 -41.03 -7.94
N LYS A 166 1.46 -40.60 -8.51
CA LYS A 166 0.40 -41.51 -8.96
C LYS A 166 0.87 -42.39 -10.13
N LYS A 167 1.59 -41.83 -11.10
CA LYS A 167 2.17 -42.58 -12.23
C LYS A 167 3.16 -43.64 -11.76
N LYS A 168 3.99 -43.34 -10.75
CA LYS A 168 4.91 -44.33 -10.14
C LYS A 168 4.22 -45.45 -9.35
N ARG A 169 3.00 -45.24 -8.83
CA ARG A 169 2.22 -46.29 -8.14
C ARG A 169 1.39 -47.15 -9.09
N GLY A 170 1.00 -46.63 -10.25
CA GLY A 170 0.18 -47.33 -11.23
C GLY A 170 0.93 -48.31 -12.16
N SER A 171 2.26 -48.35 -12.11
CA SER A 171 3.09 -49.27 -12.92
C SER A 171 3.62 -50.48 -12.12
N SER A 172 3.09 -50.73 -10.93
CA SER A 172 3.42 -51.90 -10.09
C SER A 172 2.29 -52.93 -10.14
N VAL A 173 1.87 -53.30 -11.34
CA VAL A 173 1.10 -54.54 -11.59
C VAL A 173 1.98 -55.41 -12.48
N HIS A 174 3.10 -55.86 -11.91
CA HIS A 174 3.70 -57.11 -12.35
C HIS A 174 3.10 -58.17 -11.43
N ASP A 175 2.11 -58.88 -11.94
CA ASP A 175 1.68 -60.17 -11.38
C ASP A 175 2.43 -61.26 -12.18
N PRO A 176 3.43 -61.95 -11.62
CA PRO A 176 4.19 -62.99 -12.31
C PRO A 176 3.77 -64.37 -11.77
N ASN A 177 2.57 -64.83 -12.10
CA ASN A 177 2.10 -66.22 -12.01
C ASN A 177 0.62 -66.20 -12.41
N SER A 178 0.03 -67.11 -13.16
CA SER A 178 0.28 -68.53 -13.36
C SER A 178 -0.58 -69.00 -14.55
N GLU A 179 -0.30 -70.19 -15.07
CA GLU A 179 -1.11 -70.95 -16.04
C GLU A 179 -0.80 -70.75 -17.53
N TYR A 180 0.39 -71.21 -17.93
CA TYR A 180 0.52 -71.96 -19.19
C TYR A 180 1.43 -73.16 -18.93
N MET A 181 0.84 -74.34 -18.70
CA MET A 181 1.57 -75.61 -18.61
C MET A 181 1.91 -76.08 -20.03
N PHE A 182 3.19 -76.30 -20.30
CA PHE A 182 3.63 -77.08 -21.46
C PHE A 182 3.31 -78.56 -21.21
N MET A 183 2.43 -79.13 -22.03
CA MET A 183 2.15 -80.57 -22.05
C MET A 183 3.45 -81.32 -22.39
N ALA A 184 3.86 -82.21 -21.50
CA ALA A 184 5.01 -83.09 -21.71
C ALA A 184 4.77 -84.00 -22.94
N ALA A 185 5.72 -83.99 -23.88
CA ALA A 185 5.72 -84.85 -25.03
C ALA A 185 5.84 -86.33 -24.61
N VAL A 186 4.88 -87.16 -25.01
CA VAL A 186 4.91 -88.61 -24.86
C VAL A 186 5.94 -89.18 -25.83
N ASN A 187 7.08 -89.64 -25.30
CA ASN A 187 8.07 -90.38 -26.07
C ASN A 187 7.66 -91.86 -26.17
N THR A 188 7.10 -92.28 -27.30
CA THR A 188 6.92 -93.70 -27.65
C THR A 188 8.24 -94.29 -28.14
N ALA A 189 9.09 -94.72 -27.22
CA ALA A 189 10.37 -95.38 -27.54
C ALA A 189 10.28 -96.92 -27.44
N LYS A 190 10.27 -97.55 -28.63
CA LYS A 190 10.79 -98.87 -29.04
C LYS A 190 10.68 -100.10 -28.10
N LYS A 191 9.95 -101.11 -28.59
CA LYS A 191 10.10 -102.54 -28.22
C LYS A 191 11.52 -103.05 -28.54
N PRO A 192 12.18 -103.82 -27.65
CA PRO A 192 13.36 -104.60 -28.02
C PRO A 192 12.97 -105.95 -28.66
N ARG A 193 13.57 -106.26 -29.82
CA ARG A 193 13.58 -107.59 -30.42
C ARG A 193 14.77 -108.40 -29.85
N LEU A 194 14.43 -109.49 -29.19
CA LEU A 194 15.00 -110.86 -29.25
C LEU A 194 16.51 -111.09 -29.56
N ALA A 195 17.17 -111.79 -28.64
CA ALA A 195 18.24 -112.81 -28.84
C ALA A 195 18.27 -113.63 -27.52
N ASP A 196 17.69 -114.84 -27.45
CA ASP A 196 18.22 -116.18 -27.78
C ASP A 196 19.21 -116.75 -26.74
N VAL A 197 19.16 -118.09 -26.58
CA VAL A 197 20.04 -119.05 -25.87
C VAL A 197 19.36 -119.84 -24.72
N THR A 198 18.69 -120.93 -25.12
CA THR A 198 18.82 -122.33 -24.68
C THR A 198 18.98 -122.72 -23.20
N SER A 199 18.02 -123.51 -22.70
CA SER A 199 18.23 -124.85 -22.11
C SER A 199 16.96 -125.69 -22.25
#